data_AF-A0A0S4VPY6-F1
#
_entry.id   AF-A0A0S4VPY6-F1
#
_cell.length_a   1.000
_cell.length_b   1.000
_cell.length_c   1.000
_cell.angle_alpha   90.00
_cell.angle_beta   90.00
_cell.angle_gamma   90.00
#
_symmetry.space_group_name_H-M   'P 1'
#
loop_
_entity.id
_entity.type
_entity.pdbx_description
1 polymer ?
#
loop_
_entity_poly.entity_id
_entity_poly.type
_entity_poly.pdbx_seq_one_letter_code
_entity_poly.pdbx_strand_id
1 'polypeptide(L)'
;MNVSSITRVLPSEEDVALAREARRTLAAVFEAGAAVRQVDIRDSSGRVRSVQMPAAALQLLQDVLDQIEKGCAVSVVPVHAELTTQEAAQMLGVSRPFLVQMLEKGDIPFHKIGTHRRVRYRDVIDYKKRLDAQRREALEALTEQAQALDMGY
;
A
#
# COMPACT_ATOMS: atom_id res chain seq x y z
N MET A 1 19.44 -3.68 -13.75
CA MET A 1 19.62 -3.34 -12.32
C MET A 1 18.50 -4.01 -11.56
N ASN A 2 18.87 -4.87 -10.61
CA ASN A 2 18.00 -5.77 -9.85
C ASN A 2 16.94 -5.01 -9.08
N VAL A 3 15.67 -5.20 -9.45
CA VAL A 3 14.56 -5.02 -8.51
C VAL A 3 14.46 -6.32 -7.72
N SER A 4 14.74 -6.23 -6.41
CA SER A 4 14.46 -7.27 -5.44
C SER A 4 13.07 -7.84 -5.70
N SER A 5 13.01 -9.16 -5.74
CA SER A 5 11.83 -9.99 -5.97
C SER A 5 10.56 -9.32 -5.48
N ILE A 6 9.64 -8.99 -6.39
CA ILE A 6 8.25 -8.69 -6.04
C ILE A 6 7.69 -10.02 -5.51
N THR A 7 7.85 -10.25 -4.20
CA THR A 7 7.31 -11.45 -3.55
C THR A 7 5.80 -11.27 -3.48
N ARG A 8 5.12 -11.75 -4.52
CA ARG A 8 3.67 -11.80 -4.61
C ARG A 8 3.23 -13.13 -4.03
N VAL A 9 2.78 -13.12 -2.77
CA VAL A 9 2.15 -14.29 -2.16
C VAL A 9 0.64 -14.15 -2.37
N LEU A 10 0.04 -15.10 -3.10
CA LEU A 10 -1.40 -15.30 -3.09
C LEU A 10 -1.70 -16.20 -1.89
N PRO A 11 -2.51 -15.74 -0.92
CA PRO A 11 -2.76 -16.52 0.29
C PRO A 11 -3.70 -17.69 0.02
N SER A 12 -3.38 -18.84 0.61
CA SER A 12 -4.26 -20.01 0.69
C SER A 12 -5.37 -19.82 1.72
N GLU A 13 -6.37 -20.70 1.75
CA GLU A 13 -7.40 -20.69 2.80
C GLU A 13 -6.82 -20.87 4.21
N GLU A 14 -5.74 -21.67 4.32
CA GLU A 14 -4.99 -21.85 5.56
C GLU A 14 -4.30 -20.55 5.99
N ASP A 15 -3.66 -19.85 5.04
CA ASP A 15 -3.03 -18.55 5.30
C ASP A 15 -4.05 -17.50 5.78
N VAL A 16 -5.26 -17.49 5.19
CA VAL A 16 -6.35 -16.59 5.59
C VAL A 16 -6.77 -16.85 7.04
N ALA A 17 -6.92 -18.11 7.42
CA ALA A 17 -7.30 -18.50 8.79
C ALA A 17 -6.20 -18.13 9.80
N LEU A 18 -4.94 -18.45 9.49
CA LEU A 18 -3.79 -18.12 10.33
C LEU A 18 -3.61 -16.61 10.47
N ALA A 19 -3.77 -15.84 9.39
CA ALA A 19 -3.63 -14.39 9.42
C ALA A 19 -4.68 -13.73 10.31
N ARG A 20 -5.93 -14.21 10.26
CA ARG A 20 -7.01 -13.75 11.13
C ARG A 20 -6.70 -14.00 12.61
N GLU A 21 -6.20 -15.18 12.97
CA GLU A 21 -5.83 -15.50 14.34
C GLU A 21 -4.64 -14.65 14.80
N ALA A 22 -3.57 -14.62 14.00
CA ALA A 22 -2.37 -13.85 14.28
C ALA A 22 -2.68 -12.36 14.49
N ARG A 23 -3.51 -11.77 13.63
CA ARG A 23 -3.93 -10.36 13.73
C ARG A 23 -4.64 -10.07 15.05
N ARG A 24 -5.55 -10.93 15.50
CA ARG A 24 -6.25 -10.75 16.80
C ARG A 24 -5.28 -10.80 17.97
N THR A 25 -4.38 -11.79 17.99
CA THR A 25 -3.39 -11.97 19.05
C THR A 25 -2.44 -10.77 19.11
N LEU A 26 -1.93 -10.33 17.96
CA LEU A 26 -1.03 -9.20 17.87
C LEU A 26 -1.70 -7.88 18.26
N ALA A 27 -2.96 -7.66 17.87
CA ALA A 27 -3.73 -6.48 18.26
C ALA A 27 -3.92 -6.37 19.78
N ALA A 28 -4.09 -7.50 20.48
CA ALA A 28 -4.21 -7.53 21.93
C ALA A 28 -2.90 -7.22 22.68
N VAL A 29 -1.74 -7.41 22.03
CA VAL A 29 -0.41 -7.25 22.65
C VAL A 29 0.21 -5.88 22.32
N PHE A 30 -0.20 -5.25 21.22
CA PHE A 30 0.38 -3.99 20.76
C PHE A 30 -0.33 -2.74 21.31
N GLU A 31 -0.12 -2.44 22.60
CA GLU A 31 -0.54 -1.16 23.23
C GLU A 31 0.13 0.08 22.61
N ALA A 32 -0.61 1.12 22.23
CA ALA A 32 -0.02 2.30 21.59
C ALA A 32 0.98 3.03 22.51
N GLY A 33 2.22 3.26 22.05
CA GLY A 33 3.15 4.20 22.72
C GLY A 33 4.65 3.88 22.66
N ALA A 34 5.06 2.62 22.50
CA ALA A 34 6.48 2.26 22.44
C ALA A 34 7.07 2.39 21.03
N ALA A 35 8.25 2.99 20.89
CA ALA A 35 8.96 3.11 19.60
C ALA A 35 9.61 1.79 19.14
N VAL A 36 10.02 0.96 20.10
CA VAL A 36 10.68 -0.34 19.89
C VAL A 36 9.97 -1.39 20.73
N ARG A 37 9.90 -2.62 20.23
CA ARG A 37 9.38 -3.78 20.95
C ARG A 37 10.30 -4.97 20.83
N GLN A 38 10.32 -5.79 21.87
CA GLN A 38 10.95 -7.10 21.83
C GLN A 38 9.96 -8.13 21.28
N VAL A 39 10.41 -8.94 20.34
CA VAL A 39 9.64 -10.02 19.72
C VAL A 39 10.42 -11.32 19.89
N ASP A 40 9.74 -12.36 20.35
CA ASP A 40 10.31 -13.69 20.51
C ASP A 40 9.95 -14.57 19.31
N ILE A 41 10.98 -15.06 18.63
CA ILE A 41 10.85 -15.91 17.45
C ILE A 41 11.39 -17.30 17.80
N ARG A 42 10.60 -18.33 17.52
CA ARG A 42 11.03 -19.72 17.67
C ARG A 42 11.67 -20.19 16.36
N ASP A 43 12.91 -20.68 16.42
CA ASP A 43 13.58 -21.28 15.26
C ASP A 43 13.17 -22.75 15.07
N SER A 44 13.61 -23.38 13.97
CA SER A 44 13.29 -24.77 13.63
C SER A 44 13.80 -25.79 14.65
N SER A 45 14.76 -25.43 15.51
CA SER A 45 15.24 -26.27 16.61
C SER A 45 14.40 -26.13 17.88
N GLY A 46 13.38 -25.27 17.86
CA GLY A 46 12.52 -24.97 19.00
C GLY A 46 13.11 -23.94 19.95
N ARG A 47 14.30 -23.39 19.67
CA ARG A 47 14.92 -22.35 20.50
C ARG A 47 14.22 -21.01 20.28
N VAL A 48 13.95 -20.30 21.37
CA VAL A 48 13.38 -18.95 21.34
C VAL A 48 14.51 -17.94 21.22
N ARG A 49 14.38 -17.00 20.28
CA ARG A 49 15.29 -15.89 20.05
C ARG A 49 14.53 -14.58 20.16
N SER A 50 14.99 -13.69 21.02
CA SER A 50 14.43 -12.35 21.16
C SER A 50 15.10 -11.37 20.20
N VAL A 51 14.31 -10.54 19.53
CA VAL A 51 14.78 -9.47 18.65
C VAL A 51 14.07 -8.16 18.97
N GLN A 52 14.79 -7.05 18.94
CA GLN A 52 14.19 -5.72 19.03
C GLN A 52 13.76 -5.24 17.64
N MET A 53 12.51 -4.81 17.53
CA MET A 53 11.89 -4.35 16.27
C MET A 53 11.24 -2.97 16.45
N PRO A 54 11.32 -2.09 15.45
CA PRO A 54 10.54 -0.85 15.45
C PRO A 54 9.04 -1.15 15.51
N ALA A 55 8.30 -0.39 16.30
CA ALA A 55 6.84 -0.54 16.37
C ALA A 55 6.17 -0.35 14.99
N ALA A 56 6.72 0.52 14.15
CA ALA A 56 6.26 0.72 12.77
C ALA A 56 6.36 -0.56 11.92
N ALA A 57 7.37 -1.41 12.13
CA ALA A 57 7.50 -2.67 11.40
C ALA A 57 6.41 -3.67 11.83
N LEU A 58 6.02 -3.65 13.11
CA LEU A 58 4.95 -4.49 13.65
C LEU A 58 3.56 -4.00 13.24
N GLN A 59 3.39 -2.67 13.08
CA GLN A 59 2.19 -2.09 12.46
C GLN A 59 2.07 -2.53 11.00
N LEU A 60 3.17 -2.45 10.22
CA LEU A 60 3.17 -2.94 8.84
C LEU A 60 2.80 -4.43 8.76
N LEU A 61 3.31 -5.27 9.67
CA LEU A 61 2.92 -6.67 9.74
C LEU A 61 1.41 -6.85 9.96
N GLN A 62 0.79 -6.05 10.83
CA GLN A 62 -0.67 -6.08 11.01
C GLN A 62 -1.43 -5.71 9.73
N ASP A 63 -0.95 -4.71 8.99
CA ASP A 63 -1.54 -4.34 7.70
C ASP A 63 -1.42 -5.48 6.69
N VAL A 64 -0.25 -6.15 6.64
CA VAL A 64 -0.05 -7.32 5.77
C VAL A 64 -1.02 -8.45 6.14
N LEU A 65 -1.19 -8.76 7.42
CA LEU A 65 -2.10 -9.79 7.89
C LEU A 65 -3.58 -9.45 7.57
N ASP A 66 -3.98 -8.19 7.69
CA ASP A 66 -5.33 -7.73 7.29
C ASP A 66 -5.58 -7.93 5.78
N GLN A 67 -4.58 -7.67 4.93
CA GLN A 67 -4.71 -7.92 3.50
C GLN A 67 -4.76 -9.42 3.18
N ILE A 68 -3.95 -10.24 3.86
CA ILE A 68 -3.99 -11.71 3.71
C ILE A 68 -5.35 -12.25 4.15
N GLU A 69 -5.91 -11.78 5.27
CA GLU A 69 -7.25 -12.17 5.74
C GLU A 69 -8.35 -11.87 4.69
N LYS A 70 -8.18 -10.80 3.89
CA LYS A 70 -9.09 -10.42 2.81
C LYS A 70 -8.87 -11.20 1.51
N GLY A 71 -7.92 -12.15 1.49
CA GLY A 71 -7.53 -12.88 0.28
C GLY A 71 -6.75 -12.02 -0.72
N CYS A 72 -6.24 -10.86 -0.29
CA CYS A 72 -5.50 -9.95 -1.15
C CYS A 72 -4.03 -10.35 -1.25
N ALA A 73 -3.48 -10.29 -2.47
CA ALA A 73 -2.04 -10.40 -2.66
C ALA A 73 -1.35 -9.15 -2.08
N VAL A 74 -0.26 -9.37 -1.32
CA VAL A 74 0.50 -8.30 -0.67
C VAL A 74 1.86 -8.12 -1.33
N SER A 75 2.33 -6.88 -1.41
CA SER A 75 3.68 -6.54 -1.86
C SER A 75 4.28 -5.42 -1.01
N VAL A 76 5.57 -5.54 -0.69
CA VAL A 76 6.34 -4.49 0.00
C VAL A 76 7.20 -3.79 -1.05
N VAL A 77 6.95 -2.50 -1.25
CA VAL A 77 7.67 -1.67 -2.22
C VAL A 77 8.46 -0.60 -1.46
N PRO A 78 9.79 -0.49 -1.64
CA PRO A 78 10.56 0.61 -1.08
C PRO A 78 10.03 1.96 -1.57
N VAL A 79 9.92 2.95 -0.67
CA VAL A 79 9.39 4.28 -1.02
C VAL A 79 10.20 4.99 -2.11
N HIS A 80 11.51 4.71 -2.15
CA HIS A 80 12.45 5.24 -3.14
C HIS A 80 12.57 4.34 -4.38
N ALA A 81 11.73 3.32 -4.52
CA ALA A 81 11.69 2.50 -5.72
C ALA A 81 11.28 3.36 -6.93
N GLU A 82 12.00 3.17 -8.03
CA GLU A 82 11.61 3.69 -9.32
C GLU A 82 10.72 2.67 -10.04
N LEU A 83 9.64 3.18 -10.59
CA LEU A 83 8.63 2.41 -11.28
C LEU A 83 8.78 2.61 -12.78
N THR A 84 8.51 1.54 -13.52
CA THR A 84 8.21 1.63 -14.93
C THR A 84 6.87 2.34 -15.15
N THR A 85 6.66 2.85 -16.36
CA THR A 85 5.35 3.40 -16.75
C THR A 85 4.22 2.38 -16.72
N GLN A 86 4.53 1.07 -16.78
CA GLN A 86 3.51 0.03 -16.67
C GLN A 86 3.06 -0.12 -15.22
N GLU A 87 4.00 -0.27 -14.29
CA GLU A 87 3.69 -0.40 -12.85
C GLU A 87 2.97 0.83 -12.31
N ALA A 88 3.43 2.03 -12.67
CA ALA A 88 2.77 3.28 -12.29
C ALA A 88 1.34 3.36 -12.85
N ALA A 89 1.12 2.94 -14.10
CA ALA A 89 -0.21 2.97 -14.72
C ALA A 89 -1.17 1.98 -14.03
N GLN A 90 -0.66 0.78 -13.71
CA GLN A 90 -1.42 -0.22 -12.98
C GLN A 90 -1.83 0.27 -11.59
N MET A 91 -0.94 0.96 -10.87
CA MET A 91 -1.26 1.52 -9.55
C MET A 91 -2.29 2.66 -9.57
N LEU A 92 -2.28 3.47 -10.63
CA LEU A 92 -3.27 4.52 -10.83
C LEU A 92 -4.59 4.00 -11.44
N GLY A 93 -4.63 2.74 -11.87
CA GLY A 93 -5.81 2.16 -12.52
C GLY A 93 -6.08 2.76 -13.92
N VAL A 94 -5.04 3.18 -14.64
CA VAL A 94 -5.14 3.81 -15.97
C VAL A 94 -4.35 3.05 -17.02
N SER A 95 -4.59 3.36 -18.29
CA SER A 95 -3.79 2.78 -19.38
C SER A 95 -2.38 3.36 -19.43
N ARG A 96 -1.40 2.56 -19.84
CA ARG A 96 0.00 3.02 -20.01
C ARG A 96 0.11 4.23 -20.96
N PRO A 97 -0.55 4.28 -22.13
CA PRO A 97 -0.51 5.46 -22.99
C PRO A 97 -1.03 6.73 -22.30
N PHE A 98 -2.10 6.61 -21.52
CA PHE A 98 -2.66 7.72 -20.76
C PHE A 98 -1.69 8.23 -19.69
N LEU A 99 -1.06 7.32 -18.94
CA LEU A 99 0.00 7.71 -18.00
C LEU A 99 1.13 8.45 -18.72
N VAL A 100 1.60 7.95 -19.86
CA VAL A 100 2.69 8.63 -20.60
C VAL A 100 2.29 10.06 -20.98
N GLN A 101 1.06 10.29 -21.42
CA GLN A 101 0.59 11.66 -21.71
C GLN A 101 0.58 12.54 -20.46
N MET A 102 0.14 12.01 -19.32
CA MET A 102 0.16 12.70 -18.02
C MET A 102 1.58 13.07 -17.57
N LEU A 103 2.55 12.17 -17.76
CA LEU A 103 3.96 12.44 -17.48
C LEU A 103 4.49 13.56 -18.37
N GLU A 104 4.23 13.53 -19.68
CA GLU A 104 4.70 14.56 -20.62
C GLU A 104 4.03 15.93 -20.37
N LYS A 105 2.83 15.95 -19.78
CA LYS A 105 2.17 17.19 -19.31
C LYS A 105 2.77 17.75 -18.02
N GLY A 106 3.59 16.97 -17.30
CA GLY A 106 4.20 17.37 -16.04
C GLY A 106 3.32 17.14 -14.80
N ASP A 107 2.22 16.39 -14.93
CA ASP A 107 1.29 16.13 -13.82
C ASP A 107 1.95 15.29 -12.71
N ILE A 108 2.88 14.42 -13.08
CA ILE A 108 3.71 13.60 -12.19
C ILE A 108 5.17 13.72 -12.65
N PRO A 109 6.11 14.04 -11.73
CA PRO A 109 7.54 14.05 -12.04
C PRO A 109 8.03 12.71 -12.59
N PHE A 110 8.88 12.76 -13.61
CA PHE A 110 9.57 11.58 -14.13
C PHE A 110 10.96 11.96 -14.62
N HIS A 111 11.82 10.96 -14.76
CA HIS A 111 13.09 11.09 -15.44
C HIS A 111 13.27 9.95 -16.44
N LYS A 112 14.29 10.08 -17.30
CA LYS A 112 14.63 9.04 -18.28
C LYS A 112 15.88 8.31 -17.83
N ILE A 113 15.85 6.98 -17.91
CA ILE A 113 17.02 6.11 -17.88
C ILE A 113 17.15 5.51 -19.28
N GLY A 114 18.12 6.01 -20.04
CA GLY A 114 18.21 5.76 -21.48
C GLY A 114 16.96 6.31 -22.19
N THR A 115 16.26 5.44 -22.92
CA THR A 115 15.01 5.79 -23.62
C THR A 115 13.74 5.58 -22.78
N HIS A 116 13.86 4.96 -21.60
CA HIS A 116 12.73 4.59 -20.77
C HIS A 116 12.45 5.62 -19.70
N ARG A 117 11.16 5.92 -19.48
CA ARG A 117 10.71 6.77 -18.38
C ARG A 117 10.69 5.97 -17.07
N ARG A 118 11.03 6.64 -15.98
CA ARG A 118 10.97 6.16 -14.61
C ARG A 118 10.25 7.19 -13.75
N VAL A 119 9.40 6.70 -12.87
CA VAL A 119 8.58 7.51 -11.97
C VAL A 119 8.84 7.02 -10.55
N ARG A 120 9.07 7.90 -9.59
CA ARG A 120 9.27 7.45 -8.21
C ARG A 120 7.93 7.00 -7.63
N TYR A 121 7.94 5.92 -6.86
CA TYR A 121 6.73 5.41 -6.20
C TYR A 121 6.01 6.48 -5.38
N ARG A 122 6.77 7.26 -4.60
CA ARG A 122 6.23 8.39 -3.83
C ARG A 122 5.42 9.36 -4.69
N ASP A 123 5.94 9.77 -5.84
CA ASP A 123 5.29 10.76 -6.72
C ASP A 123 3.95 10.22 -7.27
N VAL A 124 3.89 8.92 -7.57
CA VAL A 124 2.65 8.26 -8.01
C VAL A 124 1.60 8.24 -6.89
N ILE A 125 2.00 7.89 -5.67
CA ILE A 125 1.08 7.85 -4.52
C ILE A 125 0.61 9.25 -4.12
N ASP A 126 1.50 10.25 -4.14
CA ASP A 126 1.16 11.63 -3.84
C ASP A 126 0.18 12.19 -4.89
N TYR A 127 0.34 11.84 -6.18
CA TYR A 127 -0.65 12.15 -7.21
C TYR A 127 -2.00 11.48 -6.94
N LYS A 128 -2.02 10.17 -6.64
CA LYS A 128 -3.25 9.42 -6.36
C LYS A 128 -4.02 10.03 -5.19
N LYS A 129 -3.34 10.36 -4.10
CA LYS A 129 -3.96 11.00 -2.92
C LYS A 129 -4.62 12.34 -3.25
N ARG A 130 -3.95 13.18 -4.07
CA ARG A 130 -4.55 14.45 -4.54
C ARG A 130 -5.82 14.20 -5.35
N LEU A 131 -5.78 13.23 -6.27
CA LEU A 131 -6.93 12.89 -7.12
C LEU A 131 -8.11 12.36 -6.29
N ASP A 132 -7.85 11.47 -5.32
CA ASP A 132 -8.90 10.91 -4.47
C ASP A 132 -9.51 11.98 -3.54
N ALA A 133 -8.72 12.93 -3.07
CA ALA A 133 -9.22 14.09 -2.32
C ALA A 133 -10.14 14.97 -3.17
N GLN A 134 -9.74 15.30 -4.40
CA GLN A 134 -10.56 16.08 -5.35
C GLN A 134 -11.86 15.37 -5.72
N ARG A 135 -11.82 14.04 -5.93
CA ARG A 135 -13.02 13.24 -6.20
C ARG A 135 -14.01 13.29 -5.05
N ARG A 136 -13.52 13.19 -3.81
CA ARG A 136 -14.37 13.26 -2.61
C ARG A 136 -15.01 14.65 -2.47
N GLU A 137 -14.24 15.72 -2.65
CA GLU A 137 -14.76 17.09 -2.62
C GLU A 137 -15.84 17.32 -3.69
N ALA A 138 -15.63 16.81 -4.90
CA ALA A 138 -16.64 16.91 -5.97
C ALA A 138 -17.93 16.12 -5.64
N LEU A 139 -17.81 14.93 -5.02
CA LEU A 139 -18.96 14.15 -4.58
C LEU A 139 -19.74 14.84 -3.45
N GLU A 140 -19.04 15.45 -2.50
CA GLU A 140 -19.64 16.26 -1.43
C GLU A 140 -20.40 17.44 -2.02
N ALA A 141 -19.78 18.19 -2.95
CA ALA A 141 -20.44 19.31 -3.64
C ALA A 141 -21.70 18.89 -4.43
N LEU A 142 -21.66 17.76 -5.13
CA LEU A 142 -22.83 17.21 -5.82
C LEU A 142 -23.95 16.80 -4.84
N THR A 143 -23.58 16.26 -3.68
CA THR A 143 -24.53 15.85 -2.64
C THR A 143 -25.19 17.06 -2.00
N GLU A 144 -24.42 18.11 -1.69
CA GLU A 144 -24.93 19.39 -1.18
C GLU A 144 -25.86 20.06 -2.18
N GLN A 145 -25.50 20.06 -3.47
CA GLN A 145 -26.37 20.58 -4.54
C GLN A 145 -27.67 19.80 -4.64
N ALA A 146 -27.63 18.45 -4.55
CA ALA A 146 -28.82 17.62 -4.59
C ALA A 146 -29.74 17.84 -3.36
N GLN A 147 -29.17 18.05 -2.18
CA GLN A 147 -29.92 18.39 -0.96
C GLN A 147 -30.52 19.80 -1.02
N ALA A 148 -29.80 20.78 -1.56
CA ALA A 148 -30.26 22.16 -1.72
C ALA A 148 -31.39 22.30 -2.77
N LEU A 149 -31.46 21.38 -3.73
CA LEU A 149 -32.49 21.33 -4.78
C LEU A 149 -33.77 20.57 -4.36
N ASP A 150 -33.90 20.17 -3.10
CA ASP A 150 -35.08 19.50 -2.52
C ASP A 150 -35.62 18.34 -3.37
N MET A 151 -34.76 17.37 -3.69
CA MET A 151 -35.23 16.04 -4.09
C MET A 151 -35.51 15.21 -2.82
N GLY A 152 -36.46 15.69 -2.03
CA GLY A 152 -37.13 14.88 -1.02
C GLY A 152 -37.91 13.76 -1.70
N TYR A 153 -37.59 12.52 -1.32
CA TYR A 153 -38.55 11.41 -1.30
C TYR A 153 -38.52 10.79 0.10
#